data_AF-X1GGA5-F1
#
_entry.id   AF-X1GGA5-F1
#
_cell.length_a   1.000
_cell.length_b   1.000
_cell.length_c   1.000
_cell.angle_alpha   90.00
_cell.angle_beta   90.00
_cell.angle_gamma   90.00
#
_symmetry.space_group_name_H-M   'P 1'
#
loop_
_entity.id
_entity.type
_entity.pdbx_description
1 polymer ?
#
loop_
_entity_poly.entity_id
_entity_poly.type
_entity_poly.pdbx_seq_one_letter_code
_entity_poly.pdbx_strand_id
1 'polypeptide(L)'
;VGVLFITGFIFNVTPARAIIRDQTVSTVAEKDTYVNSYDPSSNYGGEDYALAGFYATVDIVESYFYFTFSDKPNNFTKAEISLYCGDDSLIKNVSICLIEEHWDEYSMNWTNKPIKGSEITSLLIDQTDIYKFDITDYITGRNNLSICVYIKNENYVDDNVIILSREGFFSQESAPQLIWTYPENAEITVTNPTSSSIWLDTHTYSIQWTNIGIVEDVKIQLYKGTTLIKNITYTSTENDGEYNFYVSFMGNYNGTNYRIKITDYDDSNVYDYSDYFSINVGSG
;
A
#
# COMPACT_ATOMS: atom_id res chain seq x y z
N VAL A 1 25.28 -56.72 20.67
CA VAL A 1 25.03 -56.04 19.36
C VAL A 1 23.88 -55.08 19.61
N GLY A 2 24.13 -53.79 19.38
CA GLY A 2 23.42 -52.67 20.00
C GLY A 2 21.96 -52.49 19.57
N VAL A 3 21.15 -52.05 20.52
CA VAL A 3 19.79 -51.54 20.31
C VAL A 3 19.92 -50.11 19.79
N LEU A 4 19.42 -49.87 18.58
CA LEU A 4 19.37 -48.55 17.97
C LEU A 4 18.10 -47.84 18.46
N PHE A 5 18.25 -46.84 19.32
CA PHE A 5 17.16 -45.90 19.63
C PHE A 5 17.17 -44.81 18.55
N ILE A 6 16.17 -44.82 17.68
CA ILE A 6 15.88 -43.66 16.82
C ILE A 6 14.88 -42.81 17.60
N THR A 7 15.38 -41.78 18.30
CA THR A 7 14.51 -40.72 18.83
C THR A 7 14.02 -39.89 17.66
N GLY A 8 12.77 -40.11 17.26
CA GLY A 8 12.09 -39.23 16.31
C GLY A 8 11.93 -37.85 16.95
N PHE A 9 12.59 -36.84 16.38
CA PHE A 9 12.23 -35.45 16.63
C PHE A 9 10.88 -35.20 15.97
N ILE A 10 9.84 -34.98 16.78
CA ILE A 10 8.57 -34.43 16.30
C ILE A 10 8.79 -32.92 16.20
N PHE A 11 8.89 -32.40 14.98
CA PHE A 11 8.65 -30.98 14.75
C PHE A 11 7.14 -30.77 14.85
N ASN A 12 6.67 -30.25 15.99
CA ASN A 12 5.36 -29.60 16.01
C ASN A 12 5.52 -28.30 15.23
N VAL A 13 5.13 -28.31 13.96
CA VAL A 13 4.88 -27.06 13.25
C VAL A 13 3.50 -26.64 13.72
N THR A 14 3.43 -25.69 14.65
CA THR A 14 2.17 -24.97 14.92
C THR A 14 1.67 -24.49 13.55
N PRO A 15 0.41 -24.76 13.16
CA PRO A 15 -0.07 -24.34 11.85
C PRO A 15 -0.05 -22.82 11.78
N ALA A 16 1.01 -22.29 11.18
CA ALA A 16 1.14 -20.90 10.84
C ALA A 16 0.02 -20.57 9.85
N ARG A 17 -0.74 -19.52 10.19
CA ARG A 17 -1.95 -19.17 9.45
C ARG A 17 -1.55 -18.19 8.36
N ALA A 18 -1.04 -18.71 7.25
CA ALA A 18 -0.88 -17.92 6.04
C ALA A 18 -2.23 -17.32 5.65
N ILE A 19 -2.27 -16.02 5.44
CA ILE A 19 -3.43 -15.32 4.88
C ILE A 19 -3.06 -14.75 3.51
N ILE A 20 -4.08 -14.52 2.68
CA ILE A 20 -3.95 -13.73 1.46
C ILE A 20 -4.58 -12.38 1.76
N ARG A 21 -3.82 -11.30 1.55
CA ARG A 21 -4.31 -9.92 1.67
C ARG A 21 -3.94 -9.11 0.44
N ASP A 22 -4.66 -8.02 0.24
CA ASP A 22 -4.32 -7.05 -0.80
C ASP A 22 -3.16 -6.17 -0.33
N GLN A 23 -2.23 -5.93 -1.24
CA GLN A 23 -1.15 -4.96 -1.11
C GLN A 23 -1.25 -3.96 -2.25
N THR A 24 -0.66 -2.78 -2.04
CA THR A 24 -0.57 -1.75 -3.05
C THR A 24 0.86 -1.33 -3.30
N VAL A 25 1.14 -0.91 -4.53
CA VAL A 25 2.33 -0.16 -4.90
C VAL A 25 1.89 0.96 -5.83
N SER A 26 2.51 2.13 -5.72
CA SER A 26 2.17 3.26 -6.57
C SER A 26 3.38 4.03 -7.07
N THR A 27 3.21 4.63 -8.25
CA THR A 27 4.20 5.49 -8.90
C THR A 27 3.51 6.77 -9.36
N VAL A 28 4.16 7.91 -9.10
CA VAL A 28 3.71 9.24 -9.56
C VAL A 28 3.79 9.31 -11.08
N ALA A 29 2.92 10.10 -11.71
CA ALA A 29 2.98 10.39 -13.15
C ALA A 29 4.40 10.81 -13.56
N GLU A 30 4.91 10.21 -14.62
CA GLU A 30 6.24 10.55 -15.14
C GLU A 30 6.20 11.85 -15.93
N LYS A 31 5.06 12.20 -16.53
CA LYS A 31 4.84 13.50 -17.17
C LYS A 31 3.43 13.98 -16.85
N ASP A 32 3.27 15.28 -16.70
CA ASP A 32 1.97 15.92 -16.76
C ASP A 32 2.07 17.34 -17.34
N THR A 33 0.96 17.85 -17.86
CA THR A 33 0.83 19.23 -18.31
C THR A 33 -0.64 19.52 -18.60
N TYR A 34 -0.95 20.75 -18.99
CA TYR A 34 -2.23 21.09 -19.61
C TYR A 34 -2.03 21.99 -20.82
N VAL A 35 -3.09 22.12 -21.60
CA VAL A 35 -3.14 23.02 -22.76
C VAL A 35 -4.33 23.94 -22.63
N ASN A 36 -4.20 25.16 -23.16
CA ASN A 36 -5.20 26.20 -23.05
C ASN A 36 -5.51 26.77 -24.44
N SER A 37 -6.78 26.81 -24.84
CA SER A 37 -7.17 27.37 -26.13
C SER A 37 -7.01 28.88 -26.24
N TYR A 38 -7.01 29.59 -25.10
CA TYR A 38 -6.84 31.05 -25.05
C TYR A 38 -5.44 31.48 -25.52
N ASP A 39 -4.42 30.74 -25.09
CA ASP A 39 -3.02 30.96 -25.46
C ASP A 39 -2.45 29.69 -26.12
N PRO A 40 -2.79 29.46 -27.41
CA PRO A 40 -2.61 28.15 -28.00
C PRO A 40 -1.15 27.76 -28.26
N SER A 41 -0.24 28.73 -28.25
CA SER A 41 1.21 28.48 -28.40
C SER A 41 1.94 28.25 -27.08
N SER A 42 1.30 28.53 -25.95
CA SER A 42 1.94 28.39 -24.64
C SER A 42 2.01 26.93 -24.19
N ASN A 43 3.13 26.62 -23.53
CA ASN A 43 3.39 25.35 -22.88
C ASN A 43 3.30 25.55 -21.37
N TYR A 44 2.71 24.57 -20.68
CA TYR A 44 2.49 24.60 -19.24
C TYR A 44 3.09 23.34 -18.58
N GLY A 45 4.18 22.81 -19.14
CA GLY A 45 4.91 21.71 -18.50
C GLY A 45 5.68 22.21 -17.29
N GLY A 46 5.66 21.46 -16.19
CA GLY A 46 6.32 21.84 -14.94
C GLY A 46 5.57 22.88 -14.09
N GLU A 47 4.31 23.18 -14.40
CA GLU A 47 3.44 23.98 -13.52
C GLU A 47 2.99 23.15 -12.30
N ASP A 48 2.73 23.80 -11.16
CA ASP A 48 2.30 23.14 -9.91
C ASP A 48 0.89 22.51 -10.00
N TYR A 49 0.16 22.80 -11.07
CA TYR A 49 -1.17 22.27 -11.31
C TYR A 49 -1.48 22.17 -12.80
N ALA A 50 -2.42 21.29 -13.11
CA ALA A 50 -3.04 21.12 -14.41
C ALA A 50 -4.53 21.47 -14.35
N LEU A 51 -5.12 21.80 -15.50
CA LEU A 51 -6.50 22.29 -15.58
C LEU A 51 -7.34 21.48 -16.56
N ALA A 52 -8.60 21.22 -16.21
CA ALA A 52 -9.57 20.55 -17.07
C ALA A 52 -10.94 21.23 -17.00
N GLY A 53 -11.47 21.69 -18.13
CA GLY A 53 -12.77 22.37 -18.19
C GLY A 53 -12.77 23.63 -19.03
N PHE A 54 -13.47 24.66 -18.55
CA PHE A 54 -13.69 25.90 -19.27
C PHE A 54 -13.36 27.15 -18.45
N TYR A 55 -13.20 28.27 -19.15
CA TYR A 55 -13.18 29.62 -18.57
C TYR A 55 -14.34 30.47 -19.11
N ALA A 56 -14.59 31.61 -18.45
CA ALA A 56 -15.64 32.62 -18.70
C ALA A 56 -15.84 33.03 -20.18
N THR A 57 -14.84 32.81 -21.02
CA THR A 57 -14.80 33.15 -22.44
C THR A 57 -14.94 31.93 -23.37
N VAL A 58 -15.44 30.81 -22.84
CA VAL A 58 -15.51 29.46 -23.46
C VAL A 58 -14.16 28.90 -23.91
N ASP A 59 -13.06 29.43 -23.35
CA ASP A 59 -11.75 28.84 -23.53
C ASP A 59 -11.69 27.49 -22.85
N ILE A 60 -11.01 26.55 -23.48
CA ILE A 60 -10.96 25.15 -23.09
C ILE A 60 -9.58 24.86 -22.52
N VAL A 61 -9.56 24.21 -21.37
CA VAL A 61 -8.36 23.63 -20.77
C VAL A 61 -8.49 22.12 -20.66
N GLU A 62 -7.41 21.42 -21.00
CA GLU A 62 -7.33 19.97 -20.98
C GLU A 62 -6.00 19.56 -20.38
N SER A 63 -6.03 18.66 -19.40
CA SER A 63 -4.82 18.15 -18.75
C SER A 63 -4.47 16.76 -19.25
N TYR A 64 -3.18 16.45 -19.21
CA TYR A 64 -2.58 15.25 -19.76
C TYR A 64 -1.63 14.67 -18.73
N PHE A 65 -1.70 13.36 -18.53
CA PHE A 65 -0.86 12.62 -17.59
C PHE A 65 -0.30 11.38 -18.27
N TYR A 66 0.93 11.01 -17.95
CA TYR A 66 1.61 9.83 -18.48
C TYR A 66 2.20 9.02 -17.34
N PHE A 67 1.88 7.73 -17.31
CA PHE A 67 2.29 6.79 -16.28
C PHE A 67 3.08 5.65 -16.91
N THR A 68 4.24 5.33 -16.35
CA THR A 68 4.96 4.10 -16.69
C THR A 68 4.55 2.96 -15.79
N PHE A 69 4.71 1.73 -16.27
CA PHE A 69 4.39 0.52 -15.53
C PHE A 69 5.65 -0.09 -14.89
N SER A 70 6.60 0.75 -14.45
CA SER A 70 7.90 0.30 -13.93
C SER A 70 7.80 -0.56 -12.67
N ASP A 71 6.77 -0.35 -11.87
CA ASP A 71 6.47 -1.01 -10.60
C ASP A 71 5.36 -2.07 -10.71
N LYS A 72 4.88 -2.37 -11.93
CA LYS A 72 3.74 -3.26 -12.17
C LYS A 72 3.99 -4.67 -11.61
N PRO A 73 3.20 -5.13 -10.62
CA PRO A 73 3.28 -6.49 -10.11
C PRO A 73 2.85 -7.51 -11.17
N ASN A 74 3.54 -8.65 -11.26
CA ASN A 74 3.19 -9.72 -12.20
C ASN A 74 1.80 -10.32 -11.94
N ASN A 75 1.33 -10.28 -10.70
CA ASN A 75 0.08 -10.85 -10.23
C ASN A 75 -0.95 -9.79 -9.81
N PHE A 76 -0.84 -8.55 -10.32
CA PHE A 76 -1.81 -7.50 -10.03
C PHE A 76 -3.25 -7.94 -10.35
N THR A 77 -4.19 -7.50 -9.53
CA THR A 77 -5.63 -7.76 -9.67
C THR A 77 -6.40 -6.51 -10.03
N LYS A 78 -5.86 -5.32 -9.71
CA LYS A 78 -6.48 -4.04 -10.00
C LYS A 78 -5.43 -2.98 -10.32
N ALA A 79 -5.77 -2.04 -11.20
CA ALA A 79 -5.00 -0.85 -11.47
C ALA A 79 -5.91 0.38 -11.45
N GLU A 80 -5.51 1.41 -10.72
CA GLU A 80 -6.27 2.66 -10.58
C GLU A 80 -5.38 3.87 -10.81
N ILE A 81 -5.92 4.89 -11.47
CA ILE A 81 -5.32 6.23 -11.44
C ILE A 81 -5.98 7.03 -10.33
N SER A 82 -5.18 7.76 -9.57
CA SER A 82 -5.59 8.62 -8.47
C SER A 82 -5.16 10.06 -8.76
N LEU A 83 -6.11 10.99 -8.74
CA LEU A 83 -5.89 12.41 -9.00
C LEU A 83 -6.48 13.24 -7.86
N TYR A 84 -5.72 14.18 -7.33
CA TYR A 84 -6.24 15.19 -6.42
C TYR A 84 -6.88 16.32 -7.23
N CYS A 85 -8.17 16.54 -7.05
CA CYS A 85 -8.95 17.54 -7.77
C CYS A 85 -9.43 18.62 -6.79
N GLY A 86 -9.12 19.88 -7.07
CA GLY A 86 -9.68 21.05 -6.39
C GLY A 86 -10.96 21.52 -7.06
N ASP A 87 -11.97 21.81 -6.22
CA ASP A 87 -13.24 22.40 -6.64
C ASP A 87 -13.62 23.60 -5.75
N ASP A 88 -14.07 24.67 -6.41
CA ASP A 88 -14.48 25.95 -5.84
C ASP A 88 -16.02 26.11 -5.79
N SER A 89 -16.79 25.00 -5.76
CA SER A 89 -18.22 24.85 -5.40
C SER A 89 -19.19 24.48 -6.54
N LEU A 90 -18.71 24.22 -7.76
CA LEU A 90 -19.58 23.79 -8.88
C LEU A 90 -19.28 22.34 -9.26
N ILE A 91 -20.32 21.50 -9.24
CA ILE A 91 -20.19 20.11 -9.66
C ILE A 91 -19.79 20.04 -11.15
N LYS A 92 -18.65 19.41 -11.43
CA LYS A 92 -18.09 19.27 -12.77
C LYS A 92 -18.06 17.80 -13.18
N ASN A 93 -18.59 17.49 -14.36
CA ASN A 93 -18.53 16.15 -14.94
C ASN A 93 -17.31 16.04 -15.87
N VAL A 94 -16.23 15.52 -15.32
CA VAL A 94 -14.95 15.36 -15.99
C VAL A 94 -14.91 14.01 -16.71
N SER A 95 -14.52 14.01 -17.97
CA SER A 95 -14.27 12.82 -18.77
C SER A 95 -12.77 12.53 -18.85
N ILE A 96 -12.43 11.24 -18.82
CA ILE A 96 -11.06 10.75 -18.91
C ILE A 96 -10.97 9.82 -20.11
N CYS A 97 -10.01 10.07 -21.00
CA CYS A 97 -9.79 9.26 -22.20
C CYS A 97 -8.32 8.88 -22.37
N LEU A 98 -8.06 7.83 -23.14
CA LEU A 98 -6.71 7.41 -23.52
C LEU A 98 -6.06 8.41 -24.48
N ILE A 99 -4.74 8.51 -24.39
CA ILE A 99 -3.88 9.18 -25.36
C ILE A 99 -2.89 8.16 -25.89
N GLU A 100 -3.01 7.82 -27.18
CA GLU A 100 -2.19 6.79 -27.83
C GLU A 100 -0.99 7.40 -28.59
N GLU A 101 -1.05 8.71 -28.86
CA GLU A 101 0.04 9.46 -29.49
C GLU A 101 1.09 9.89 -28.45
N HIS A 102 2.35 9.94 -28.87
CA HIS A 102 3.43 10.45 -28.04
C HIS A 102 3.29 11.97 -27.83
N TRP A 103 3.62 12.44 -26.63
CA TRP A 103 3.73 13.86 -26.33
C TRP A 103 4.88 14.14 -25.35
N ASP A 104 5.35 15.39 -25.40
CA ASP A 104 6.44 15.89 -24.57
C ASP A 104 5.96 17.07 -23.73
N GLU A 105 6.05 16.89 -22.42
CA GLU A 105 5.59 17.82 -21.40
C GLU A 105 6.04 19.26 -21.63
N TYR A 106 7.31 19.49 -21.96
CA TYR A 106 7.89 20.83 -22.10
C TYR A 106 7.76 21.43 -23.51
N SER A 107 6.96 20.81 -24.38
CA SER A 107 6.73 21.33 -25.74
C SER A 107 5.28 21.22 -26.21
N MET A 108 4.44 20.46 -25.50
CA MET A 108 3.03 20.33 -25.82
C MET A 108 2.29 21.65 -25.57
N ASN A 109 1.40 22.02 -26.48
CA ASN A 109 0.56 23.20 -26.43
C ASN A 109 -0.75 22.88 -27.16
N TRP A 110 -1.68 23.84 -27.20
CA TRP A 110 -2.99 23.61 -27.80
C TRP A 110 -2.91 23.19 -29.28
N THR A 111 -1.92 23.69 -30.02
CA THR A 111 -1.80 23.45 -31.46
C THR A 111 -1.22 22.08 -31.82
N ASN A 112 -0.48 21.44 -30.92
CA ASN A 112 0.19 20.15 -31.17
C ASN A 112 -0.25 19.03 -30.20
N LYS A 113 -1.25 19.29 -29.35
CA LYS A 113 -1.79 18.29 -28.42
C LYS A 113 -2.27 17.03 -29.18
N PRO A 114 -2.12 15.84 -28.58
CA PRO A 114 -2.50 14.59 -29.21
C PRO A 114 -4.01 14.44 -29.33
N ILE A 115 -4.45 13.57 -30.24
CA ILE A 115 -5.88 13.25 -30.42
C ILE A 115 -6.37 12.39 -29.25
N LYS A 116 -7.53 12.75 -28.70
CA LYS A 116 -8.24 11.95 -27.69
C LYS A 116 -8.66 10.61 -28.25
N GLY A 117 -8.26 9.54 -27.58
CA GLY A 117 -8.60 8.16 -27.88
C GLY A 117 -9.93 7.72 -27.25
N SER A 118 -10.01 6.43 -26.92
CA SER A 118 -11.21 5.86 -26.28
C SER A 118 -11.41 6.44 -24.88
N GLU A 119 -12.67 6.71 -24.54
CA GLU A 119 -13.03 7.11 -23.18
C GLU A 119 -12.85 5.95 -22.21
N ILE A 120 -12.20 6.22 -21.07
CA ILE A 120 -12.03 5.29 -19.97
C ILE A 120 -13.27 5.36 -19.07
N THR A 121 -13.58 6.57 -18.58
CA THR A 121 -14.68 6.83 -17.65
C THR A 121 -15.00 8.32 -17.57
N SER A 122 -16.01 8.68 -16.77
CA SER A 122 -16.25 10.06 -16.31
C SER A 122 -16.46 10.10 -14.80
N LEU A 123 -16.09 11.21 -14.17
CA LEU A 123 -16.14 11.44 -12.73
C LEU A 123 -16.90 12.74 -12.43
N LEU A 124 -17.72 12.72 -11.38
CA LEU A 124 -18.32 13.92 -10.82
C LEU A 124 -17.39 14.47 -9.75
N ILE A 125 -16.82 15.65 -10.01
CA ILE A 125 -16.02 16.40 -9.05
C ILE A 125 -16.96 17.40 -8.38
N ASP A 126 -17.23 17.19 -7.09
CA ASP A 126 -18.22 17.92 -6.30
C ASP A 126 -17.65 18.56 -5.02
N GLN A 127 -16.38 18.27 -4.73
CA GLN A 127 -15.60 18.85 -3.65
C GLN A 127 -14.11 18.70 -3.96
N THR A 128 -13.28 19.39 -3.16
CA THR A 128 -11.84 19.18 -3.21
C THR A 128 -11.49 17.86 -2.52
N ASP A 129 -11.07 16.86 -3.30
CA ASP A 129 -10.74 15.51 -2.80
C ASP A 129 -9.87 14.72 -3.79
N ILE A 130 -9.44 13.53 -3.38
CA ILE A 130 -8.78 12.54 -4.22
C ILE A 130 -9.83 11.68 -4.91
N TYR A 131 -9.81 11.67 -6.24
CA TYR A 131 -10.67 10.86 -7.06
C TYR A 131 -9.87 9.72 -7.70
N LYS A 132 -10.38 8.49 -7.56
CA LYS A 132 -9.77 7.29 -8.14
C LYS A 132 -10.67 6.66 -9.18
N PHE A 133 -10.08 6.13 -10.23
CA PHE A 133 -10.81 5.38 -11.25
C PHE A 133 -10.05 4.17 -11.75
N ASP A 134 -10.80 3.11 -12.02
CA ASP A 134 -10.29 1.83 -12.47
C ASP A 134 -9.84 1.90 -13.94
N ILE A 135 -8.63 1.41 -14.20
CA ILE A 135 -8.05 1.28 -15.53
C ILE A 135 -7.61 -0.16 -15.85
N THR A 136 -8.01 -1.14 -15.04
CA THR A 136 -7.54 -2.54 -15.08
C THR A 136 -7.66 -3.14 -16.48
N ASP A 137 -8.79 -2.91 -17.16
CA ASP A 137 -9.06 -3.43 -18.51
C ASP A 137 -8.17 -2.79 -19.59
N TYR A 138 -7.51 -1.67 -19.29
CA TYR A 138 -6.63 -0.95 -20.19
C TYR A 138 -5.14 -1.33 -20.03
N ILE A 139 -4.80 -2.26 -19.15
CA ILE A 139 -3.39 -2.60 -18.85
C ILE A 139 -2.78 -3.62 -19.83
N THR A 140 -3.60 -4.53 -20.37
CA THR A 140 -3.08 -5.69 -21.12
C THR A 140 -2.40 -5.25 -22.41
N GLY A 141 -1.17 -5.75 -22.64
CA GLY A 141 -0.36 -5.42 -23.82
C GLY A 141 0.34 -4.07 -23.77
N ARG A 142 0.22 -3.31 -22.65
CA ARG A 142 0.84 -2.00 -22.48
C ARG A 142 1.94 -2.02 -21.41
N ASN A 143 2.91 -1.10 -21.56
CA ASN A 143 3.99 -0.83 -20.61
C ASN A 143 3.93 0.60 -20.03
N ASN A 144 2.97 1.39 -20.50
CA ASN A 144 2.67 2.73 -20.05
C ASN A 144 1.20 3.02 -20.37
N LEU A 145 0.68 4.11 -19.82
CA LEU A 145 -0.65 4.60 -20.14
C LEU A 145 -0.63 6.13 -20.05
N SER A 146 -1.20 6.77 -21.07
CA SER A 146 -1.43 8.20 -21.06
C SER A 146 -2.90 8.50 -21.11
N ILE A 147 -3.30 9.54 -20.38
CA ILE A 147 -4.68 10.01 -20.31
C ILE A 147 -4.78 11.49 -20.60
N CYS A 148 -5.94 11.89 -21.08
CA CYS A 148 -6.40 13.27 -21.07
C CYS A 148 -7.65 13.39 -20.21
N VAL A 149 -7.66 14.43 -19.36
CA VAL A 149 -8.75 14.78 -18.47
C VAL A 149 -9.34 16.11 -18.95
N TYR A 150 -10.65 16.13 -19.21
CA TYR A 150 -11.33 17.26 -19.84
C TYR A 150 -12.82 17.28 -19.50
N ILE A 151 -13.51 18.39 -19.75
CA ILE A 151 -14.98 18.43 -19.68
C ILE A 151 -15.52 18.46 -21.12
N LYS A 152 -16.45 17.54 -21.43
CA LYS A 152 -17.12 17.52 -22.74
C LYS A 152 -17.98 18.77 -22.90
N ASN A 153 -18.13 19.24 -24.14
CA ASN A 153 -18.99 20.39 -24.45
C ASN A 153 -20.46 20.21 -24.00
N GLU A 154 -20.98 18.98 -24.01
CA GLU A 154 -22.32 18.67 -23.51
C GLU A 154 -22.46 18.77 -21.99
N ASN A 155 -21.34 18.74 -21.28
CA ASN A 155 -21.23 18.92 -19.83
C ASN A 155 -20.68 20.31 -19.46
N TYR A 156 -20.80 21.30 -20.37
CA TYR A 156 -20.25 22.64 -20.17
C TYR A 156 -20.73 23.24 -18.84
N VAL A 157 -19.75 23.67 -18.05
CA VAL A 157 -19.88 24.51 -16.87
C VAL A 157 -18.83 25.60 -17.05
N ASP A 158 -19.17 26.84 -16.72
CA ASP A 158 -18.28 27.99 -16.87
C ASP A 158 -17.21 28.04 -15.78
N ASP A 159 -16.47 26.94 -15.66
CA ASP A 159 -15.51 26.67 -14.62
C ASP A 159 -14.60 25.49 -15.02
N ASN A 160 -13.49 25.32 -14.30
CA ASN A 160 -12.52 24.26 -14.50
C ASN A 160 -12.24 23.53 -13.19
N VAL A 161 -11.67 22.33 -13.31
CA VAL A 161 -11.09 21.58 -12.21
C VAL A 161 -9.60 21.84 -12.19
N ILE A 162 -9.08 22.19 -11.01
CA ILE A 162 -7.65 22.24 -10.74
C ILE A 162 -7.21 20.84 -10.33
N ILE A 163 -6.17 20.30 -10.96
CA ILE A 163 -5.63 18.97 -10.64
C ILE A 163 -4.17 19.18 -10.24
N LEU A 164 -3.74 18.63 -9.11
CA LEU A 164 -2.33 18.77 -8.73
C LEU A 164 -1.43 18.00 -9.69
N SER A 165 -0.30 18.62 -10.04
CA SER A 165 0.75 18.02 -10.85
C SER A 165 1.76 17.28 -9.98
N ARG A 166 2.70 16.60 -10.65
CA ARG A 166 3.90 16.02 -10.04
C ARG A 166 4.84 17.09 -9.47
N GLU A 167 4.75 18.35 -9.89
CA GLU A 167 5.53 19.46 -9.34
C GLU A 167 4.91 20.08 -8.09
N GLY A 168 3.57 20.12 -8.01
CA GLY A 168 2.86 20.88 -6.97
C GLY A 168 2.19 20.08 -5.86
N PHE A 169 2.33 18.76 -5.83
CA PHE A 169 1.74 17.94 -4.76
C PHE A 169 2.37 18.22 -3.38
N PHE A 170 1.55 18.16 -2.33
CA PHE A 170 1.98 18.43 -0.94
C PHE A 170 2.07 17.18 -0.06
N SER A 171 1.58 16.04 -0.55
CA SER A 171 1.75 14.72 0.07
C SER A 171 1.80 13.65 -1.02
N GLN A 172 2.39 12.48 -0.72
CA GLN A 172 2.48 11.40 -1.71
C GLN A 172 1.09 10.95 -2.21
N GLU A 173 0.06 11.05 -1.38
CA GLU A 173 -1.32 10.72 -1.74
C GLU A 173 -1.95 11.73 -2.69
N SER A 174 -1.53 12.99 -2.64
CA SER A 174 -2.08 14.06 -3.49
C SER A 174 -1.39 14.20 -4.85
N ALA A 175 -0.28 13.49 -5.06
CA ALA A 175 0.36 13.40 -6.37
C ALA A 175 -0.52 12.63 -7.37
N PRO A 176 -0.51 13.00 -8.67
CA PRO A 176 -1.13 12.19 -9.70
C PRO A 176 -0.39 10.86 -9.78
N GLN A 177 -1.06 9.74 -9.55
CA GLN A 177 -0.36 8.44 -9.41
C GLN A 177 -1.14 7.28 -9.99
N LEU A 178 -0.40 6.27 -10.46
CA LEU A 178 -0.88 4.96 -10.83
C LEU A 178 -0.68 4.01 -9.64
N ILE A 179 -1.75 3.35 -9.22
CA ILE A 179 -1.79 2.44 -8.08
C ILE A 179 -2.11 1.03 -8.58
N TRP A 180 -1.25 0.08 -8.25
CA TRP A 180 -1.48 -1.35 -8.47
C TRP A 180 -1.96 -1.99 -7.18
N THR A 181 -3.00 -2.81 -7.25
CA THR A 181 -3.37 -3.73 -6.16
C THR A 181 -3.02 -5.14 -6.57
N TYR A 182 -2.41 -5.91 -5.67
CA TYR A 182 -2.01 -7.29 -5.90
C TYR A 182 -2.14 -8.13 -4.63
N PRO A 183 -2.47 -9.43 -4.75
CA PRO A 183 -2.54 -10.31 -3.60
C PRO A 183 -1.12 -10.69 -3.15
N GLU A 184 -0.93 -10.70 -1.83
CA GLU A 184 0.29 -11.18 -1.18
C GLU A 184 -0.06 -12.26 -0.14
N ASN A 185 0.79 -13.29 -0.05
CA ASN A 185 0.74 -14.22 1.08
C ASN A 185 1.50 -13.62 2.26
N ALA A 186 0.84 -13.49 3.40
CA ALA A 186 1.45 -13.02 4.65
C ALA A 186 1.37 -14.10 5.74
N GLU A 187 2.49 -14.36 6.39
CA GLU A 187 2.62 -15.40 7.42
C GLU A 187 3.70 -15.00 8.42
N ILE A 188 3.47 -15.26 9.70
CA ILE A 188 4.51 -15.22 10.74
C ILE A 188 4.64 -16.64 11.30
N THR A 189 5.86 -17.05 11.64
CA THR A 189 6.13 -18.32 12.33
C THR A 189 7.05 -18.06 13.50
N VAL A 190 6.58 -18.33 14.73
CA VAL A 190 7.40 -18.21 15.94
C VAL A 190 8.25 -19.46 16.10
N THR A 191 9.58 -19.29 16.05
CA THR A 191 10.54 -20.41 16.08
C THR A 191 11.15 -20.64 17.46
N ASN A 192 11.13 -19.61 18.33
CA ASN A 192 11.51 -19.74 19.74
C ASN A 192 10.66 -18.78 20.61
N PRO A 193 10.12 -19.22 21.76
CA PRO A 193 10.34 -20.50 22.45
C PRO A 193 9.70 -21.72 21.76
N THR A 194 10.19 -22.91 22.12
CA THR A 194 9.64 -24.21 21.70
C THR A 194 9.01 -24.94 22.87
N SER A 195 8.35 -26.07 22.61
CA SER A 195 7.79 -26.94 23.67
C SER A 195 8.84 -27.47 24.67
N SER A 196 10.12 -27.42 24.33
CA SER A 196 11.23 -27.81 25.21
C SER A 196 11.82 -26.64 26.01
N SER A 197 11.39 -25.40 25.75
CA SER A 197 11.93 -24.21 26.42
C SER A 197 11.49 -24.13 27.88
N ILE A 198 12.47 -23.90 28.76
CA ILE A 198 12.25 -23.63 30.18
C ILE A 198 12.92 -22.29 30.49
N TRP A 199 12.10 -21.29 30.81
CA TRP A 199 12.59 -19.97 31.19
C TRP A 199 12.58 -19.80 32.72
N LEU A 200 13.55 -19.05 33.23
CA LEU A 200 13.69 -18.74 34.64
C LEU A 200 13.61 -17.22 34.85
N ASP A 201 13.08 -16.81 35.99
CA ASP A 201 13.11 -15.41 36.40
C ASP A 201 14.55 -14.89 36.48
N THR A 202 14.70 -13.57 36.35
CA THR A 202 15.96 -12.84 36.35
C THR A 202 16.93 -13.20 35.23
N HIS A 203 16.43 -13.83 34.16
CA HIS A 203 17.20 -14.12 32.94
C HIS A 203 16.57 -13.46 31.72
N THR A 204 17.41 -13.27 30.69
CA THR A 204 16.99 -12.79 29.38
C THR A 204 16.98 -13.94 28.41
N TYR A 205 15.89 -14.08 27.66
CA TYR A 205 15.75 -15.07 26.60
C TYR A 205 15.45 -14.39 25.28
N SER A 206 15.99 -14.94 24.20
CA SER A 206 15.67 -14.51 22.86
C SER A 206 14.35 -15.14 22.40
N ILE A 207 13.42 -14.31 21.94
CA ILE A 207 12.23 -14.70 21.19
C ILE A 207 12.59 -14.59 19.72
N GLN A 208 12.33 -15.63 18.93
CA GLN A 208 12.72 -15.66 17.52
C GLN A 208 11.54 -16.04 16.64
N TRP A 209 11.51 -15.47 15.44
CA TRP A 209 10.48 -15.75 14.45
C TRP A 209 10.99 -15.51 13.03
N THR A 210 10.18 -15.93 12.06
CA THR A 210 10.37 -15.66 10.63
C THR A 210 9.03 -15.21 10.04
N ASN A 211 9.05 -14.55 8.88
CA ASN A 211 7.83 -14.17 8.18
C ASN A 211 7.94 -14.37 6.66
N ILE A 212 6.78 -14.47 6.03
CA ILE A 212 6.57 -14.36 4.58
C ILE A 212 5.71 -13.13 4.35
N GLY A 213 6.00 -12.40 3.27
CA GLY A 213 5.33 -11.16 2.90
C GLY A 213 5.86 -9.93 3.64
N ILE A 214 5.28 -8.77 3.36
CA ILE A 214 5.72 -7.48 3.91
C ILE A 214 5.21 -7.35 5.37
N VAL A 215 6.09 -7.42 6.35
CA VAL A 215 5.74 -7.13 7.75
C VAL A 215 6.82 -6.21 8.28
N GLU A 216 6.51 -4.93 8.48
CA GLU A 216 7.48 -3.91 8.92
C GLU A 216 7.72 -4.00 10.43
N ASP A 217 6.64 -4.07 11.19
CA ASP A 217 6.63 -4.02 12.64
C ASP A 217 5.81 -5.17 13.22
N VAL A 218 6.25 -5.69 14.37
CA VAL A 218 5.54 -6.74 15.10
C VAL A 218 5.20 -6.34 16.53
N LYS A 219 4.10 -6.88 17.02
CA LYS A 219 3.70 -6.83 18.43
C LYS A 219 3.95 -8.18 19.09
N ILE A 220 4.63 -8.17 20.24
CA ILE A 220 4.99 -9.39 20.98
C ILE A 220 4.25 -9.43 22.31
N GLN A 221 3.59 -10.55 22.58
CA GLN A 221 2.75 -10.72 23.76
C GLN A 221 2.99 -12.09 24.42
N LEU A 222 2.99 -12.11 25.75
CA LEU A 222 3.05 -13.33 26.55
C LEU A 222 1.63 -13.75 26.95
N TYR A 223 1.28 -15.01 26.66
CA TYR A 223 0.02 -15.64 27.04
C TYR A 223 0.26 -16.82 27.99
N LYS A 224 -0.76 -17.16 28.78
CA LYS A 224 -0.88 -18.44 29.48
C LYS A 224 -2.20 -19.08 29.09
N GLY A 225 -2.13 -20.19 28.36
CA GLY A 225 -3.27 -20.70 27.60
C GLY A 225 -3.82 -19.63 26.64
N THR A 226 -5.08 -19.25 26.81
CA THR A 226 -5.75 -18.20 26.03
C THR A 226 -5.71 -16.83 26.68
N THR A 227 -5.21 -16.71 27.91
CA THR A 227 -5.20 -15.45 28.67
C THR A 227 -3.95 -14.65 28.37
N LEU A 228 -4.12 -13.38 27.95
CA LEU A 228 -3.03 -12.43 27.81
C LEU A 228 -2.46 -12.10 29.19
N ILE A 229 -1.16 -12.26 29.37
CA ILE A 229 -0.45 -11.98 30.63
C ILE A 229 0.28 -10.65 30.54
N LYS A 230 0.96 -10.39 29.42
CA LYS A 230 1.79 -9.19 29.24
C LYS A 230 1.94 -8.83 27.77
N ASN A 231 1.84 -7.54 27.46
CA ASN A 231 2.42 -6.98 26.24
C ASN A 231 3.93 -6.84 26.48
N ILE A 232 4.74 -7.60 25.75
CA ILE A 232 6.21 -7.57 25.89
C ILE A 232 6.73 -6.28 25.25
N THR A 233 6.28 -5.98 24.04
CA THR A 233 6.45 -4.67 23.41
C THR A 233 5.39 -3.69 23.93
N TYR A 234 5.74 -2.40 24.03
CA TYR A 234 4.79 -1.36 24.47
C TYR A 234 3.76 -1.06 23.36
N THR A 235 4.24 -0.84 22.13
CA THR A 235 3.44 -0.67 20.91
C THR A 235 3.77 -1.79 19.91
N SER A 236 4.92 -1.69 19.27
CA SER A 236 5.53 -2.60 18.29
C SER A 236 7.05 -2.63 18.49
N THR A 237 7.72 -3.40 17.66
CA THR A 237 9.17 -3.39 17.44
C THR A 237 9.40 -3.72 15.97
N GLU A 238 10.51 -3.24 15.41
CA GLU A 238 10.92 -3.59 14.05
C GLU A 238 10.94 -5.11 13.88
N ASN A 239 10.51 -5.59 12.72
CA ASN A 239 10.51 -7.01 12.39
C ASN A 239 11.91 -7.48 11.95
N ASP A 240 12.83 -7.62 12.91
CA ASP A 240 14.22 -8.08 12.69
C ASP A 240 14.43 -9.58 12.97
N GLY A 241 13.36 -10.29 13.35
CA GLY A 241 13.34 -11.73 13.60
C GLY A 241 13.79 -12.16 15.00
N GLU A 242 14.18 -11.22 15.88
CA GLU A 242 14.64 -11.53 17.23
C GLU A 242 14.30 -10.44 18.27
N TYR A 243 13.84 -10.84 19.45
CA TYR A 243 13.58 -9.92 20.56
C TYR A 243 14.07 -10.48 21.90
N ASN A 244 14.93 -9.73 22.58
CA ASN A 244 15.44 -10.11 23.89
C ASN A 244 14.45 -9.75 25.01
N PHE A 245 13.83 -10.77 25.61
CA PHE A 245 12.88 -10.63 26.70
C PHE A 245 13.49 -10.95 28.06
N TYR A 246 13.52 -9.97 28.95
CA TYR A 246 13.87 -10.17 30.36
C TYR A 246 12.67 -10.64 31.18
N VAL A 247 12.78 -11.85 31.74
CA VAL A 247 11.77 -12.46 32.60
C VAL A 247 11.92 -11.91 34.01
N SER A 248 11.12 -10.89 34.35
CA SER A 248 11.19 -10.25 35.68
C SER A 248 10.55 -11.11 36.77
N PHE A 249 11.25 -11.26 37.90
CA PHE A 249 10.72 -11.93 39.10
C PHE A 249 9.42 -11.28 39.63
N MET A 250 9.21 -9.99 39.38
CA MET A 250 7.97 -9.29 39.77
C MET A 250 6.75 -9.77 38.99
N GLY A 251 6.95 -10.45 37.86
CA GLY A 251 5.87 -11.01 37.05
C GLY A 251 5.20 -12.23 37.67
N ASN A 252 5.83 -12.89 38.65
CA ASN A 252 5.35 -14.12 39.29
C ASN A 252 4.93 -15.19 38.27
N TYR A 253 5.72 -15.35 37.20
CA TYR A 253 5.43 -16.26 36.10
C TYR A 253 5.75 -17.70 36.51
N ASN A 254 4.84 -18.39 37.19
CA ASN A 254 5.05 -19.80 37.58
C ASN A 254 4.10 -20.73 36.82
N GLY A 255 4.69 -21.71 36.14
CA GLY A 255 4.01 -22.90 35.66
C GLY A 255 4.26 -23.21 34.20
N THR A 256 3.43 -24.10 33.67
CA THR A 256 3.45 -24.51 32.27
C THR A 256 2.40 -23.74 31.46
N ASN A 257 2.31 -24.03 30.16
CA ASN A 257 1.31 -23.51 29.23
C ASN A 257 1.46 -22.01 28.92
N TYR A 258 2.69 -21.48 29.05
CA TYR A 258 3.00 -20.16 28.49
C TYR A 258 3.21 -20.27 26.99
N ARG A 259 2.88 -19.23 26.23
CA ARG A 259 3.21 -19.13 24.81
C ARG A 259 3.41 -17.67 24.42
N ILE A 260 4.27 -17.44 23.44
CA ILE A 260 4.46 -16.12 22.84
C ILE A 260 3.50 -16.00 21.67
N LYS A 261 2.85 -14.84 21.55
CA LYS A 261 2.16 -14.43 20.33
C LYS A 261 2.99 -13.34 19.67
N ILE A 262 3.20 -13.48 18.36
CA ILE A 262 3.74 -12.42 17.51
C ILE A 262 2.68 -12.09 16.48
N THR A 263 2.43 -10.81 16.26
CA THR A 263 1.37 -10.31 15.36
C THR A 263 1.93 -9.15 14.56
N ASP A 264 1.67 -9.12 13.25
CA ASP A 264 1.89 -7.95 12.41
C ASP A 264 1.16 -6.75 13.03
N TYR A 265 1.87 -5.65 13.18
CA TYR A 265 1.34 -4.45 13.82
C TYR A 265 0.18 -3.82 13.04
N ASP A 266 0.27 -3.83 11.70
CA ASP A 266 -0.70 -3.19 10.81
C ASP A 266 -1.83 -4.14 10.40
N ASP A 267 -1.62 -5.46 10.49
CA ASP A 267 -2.66 -6.46 10.23
C ASP A 267 -2.75 -7.54 11.33
N SER A 268 -3.71 -7.34 12.24
CA SER A 268 -3.95 -8.26 13.35
C SER A 268 -4.36 -9.69 12.96
N ASN A 269 -4.65 -9.95 11.68
CA ASN A 269 -4.94 -11.29 11.16
C ASN A 269 -3.66 -12.09 10.81
N VAL A 270 -2.51 -11.42 10.64
CA VAL A 270 -1.21 -12.07 10.43
C VAL A 270 -0.55 -12.25 11.79
N TYR A 271 -0.62 -13.46 12.33
CA TYR A 271 0.00 -13.76 13.61
C TYR A 271 0.31 -15.24 13.74
N ASP A 272 1.17 -15.54 14.70
CA ASP A 272 1.40 -16.90 15.15
C ASP A 272 1.62 -16.97 16.66
N TYR A 273 1.43 -18.17 17.19
CA TYR A 273 1.75 -18.51 18.56
C TYR A 273 2.90 -19.52 18.57
N SER A 274 3.87 -19.31 19.45
CA SER A 274 4.83 -20.35 19.78
C SER A 274 4.13 -21.61 20.32
N ASP A 275 4.88 -22.72 20.31
CA ASP A 275 4.58 -23.86 21.17
C ASP A 275 4.36 -23.41 22.63
N TYR A 276 3.62 -24.22 23.38
CA TYR A 276 3.52 -24.04 24.82
C TYR A 276 4.83 -24.40 25.51
N PHE A 277 5.36 -23.49 26.29
CA PHE A 277 6.59 -23.65 27.07
C PHE A 277 6.33 -23.37 28.56
N SER A 278 7.37 -23.46 29.38
CA SER A 278 7.25 -23.30 30.83
C SER A 278 8.16 -22.23 31.42
N ILE A 279 7.71 -21.59 32.50
CA ILE A 279 8.46 -20.56 33.24
C ILE A 279 8.50 -20.94 34.73
N ASN A 280 9.70 -20.94 35.32
CA ASN A 280 9.97 -21.24 36.74
C ASN A 280 9.49 -22.62 37.26
N VAL A 281 9.39 -23.62 36.38
CA VAL A 281 9.29 -25.03 36.80
C VAL A 281 10.70 -25.62 36.84
N GLY A 282 11.20 -25.89 38.05
CA GLY A 282 12.49 -26.56 38.21
C GLY A 282 12.46 -27.98 37.67
N SER A 283 13.57 -28.44 37.10
CA SER A 283 13.84 -29.87 37.00
C SER A 283 13.96 -30.40 38.43
N GLY A 284 12.94 -31.14 38.87
CA GLY A 284 12.96 -31.82 40.17
C GLY A 284 14.15 -32.77 40.34
#